data_AF-A0AAD5RLP7-F1
#
_entry.id   AF-A0AAD5RLP7-F1
#
_cell.length_a   1.000
_cell.length_b   1.000
_cell.length_c   1.000
_cell.angle_alpha   90.00
_cell.angle_beta   90.00
_cell.angle_gamma   90.00
#
_symmetry.space_group_name_H-M   'P 1'
#
loop_
_entity.id
_entity.type
_entity.pdbx_description
1 polymer ?
#
loop_
_entity_poly.entity_id
_entity_poly.type
_entity_poly.pdbx_seq_one_letter_code
_entity_poly.pdbx_strand_id
1 'polypeptide(L)'
;MTATQFPIAGIIIQAIPPFPLKPGRNGGLRSSSIPPSQLTPAPTDMMLVSPARQLPRAAAASLFTAARATSTTTLQTRSYATPAGTSPSKFRQNKPAEWHQDPERASDKLGKYFLLYEMARGMYVNLEQFFRPPYTIYYPFEKGPISPRFRGEHALRRYPSGEERCIACKLCEAICPAQAITIEAEERADGSRRTTRYDIDMTKCIYCGFCEESCPVDAIVESPNAEYATETREELLYNKEKLLANGDKWEPELAAMIRADAPYR
;
A
#
# COMPACT_ATOMS: atom_id res chain seq x y z
N MET A 1 -10.48 64.90 -10.19
CA MET A 1 -10.03 63.87 -11.16
C MET A 1 -9.55 62.67 -10.34
N THR A 2 -10.46 62.05 -9.59
CA THR A 2 -11.13 60.77 -9.92
C THR A 2 -10.15 59.60 -9.97
N ALA A 3 -9.92 59.02 -8.79
CA ALA A 3 -9.38 57.69 -8.62
C ALA A 3 -10.34 56.68 -9.26
N THR A 4 -9.87 55.99 -10.30
CA THR A 4 -10.62 54.90 -10.93
C THR A 4 -10.45 53.63 -10.10
N GLN A 5 -11.47 53.42 -9.28
CA GLN A 5 -11.81 52.22 -8.56
C GLN A 5 -12.12 51.09 -9.55
N PHE A 6 -11.25 50.09 -9.66
CA PHE A 6 -11.57 48.83 -10.35
C PHE A 6 -12.44 47.99 -9.42
N PRO A 7 -13.70 47.69 -9.77
CA PRO A 7 -14.56 46.87 -8.92
C PRO A 7 -14.10 45.41 -8.97
N ILE A 8 -13.84 44.88 -7.78
CA ILE A 8 -13.65 43.47 -7.47
C ILE A 8 -14.92 42.73 -7.90
N ALA A 9 -14.88 42.12 -9.08
CA ALA A 9 -15.88 41.14 -9.50
C ALA A 9 -15.67 39.89 -8.66
N GLY A 10 -16.67 39.57 -7.84
CA GLY A 10 -16.69 38.39 -6.99
C GLY A 10 -16.36 37.13 -7.79
N ILE A 11 -15.32 36.42 -7.33
CA ILE A 11 -15.08 35.03 -7.71
C ILE A 11 -16.24 34.24 -7.11
N ILE A 12 -17.27 34.07 -7.91
CA ILE A 12 -18.31 33.09 -7.71
C ILE A 12 -17.58 31.74 -7.65
N ILE A 13 -17.56 31.14 -6.46
CA ILE A 13 -17.31 29.72 -6.26
C ILE A 13 -18.41 29.01 -7.05
N GLN A 14 -18.17 28.78 -8.34
CA GLN A 14 -18.98 27.87 -9.11
C GLN A 14 -18.75 26.49 -8.51
N ALA A 15 -19.76 26.05 -7.75
CA ALA A 15 -19.95 24.67 -7.40
C ALA A 15 -19.68 23.81 -8.64
N ILE A 16 -18.64 22.99 -8.57
CA ILE A 16 -18.42 21.90 -9.51
C ILE A 16 -19.71 21.07 -9.48
N PRO A 17 -20.48 20.99 -10.58
CA PRO A 17 -21.68 20.16 -10.57
C PRO A 17 -21.26 18.71 -10.32
N PRO A 18 -22.01 17.94 -9.51
CA PRO A 18 -21.70 16.54 -9.27
C PRO A 18 -21.69 15.82 -10.62
N PHE A 19 -20.55 15.24 -10.96
CA PHE A 19 -20.44 14.35 -12.11
C PHE A 19 -21.53 13.28 -11.98
N PRO A 20 -22.46 13.16 -12.95
CA PRO A 20 -23.40 12.06 -12.93
C PRO A 20 -22.60 10.77 -13.13
N LEU A 21 -22.54 9.95 -12.08
CA LEU A 21 -22.07 8.57 -12.17
C LEU A 21 -22.92 7.87 -13.25
N LYS A 22 -22.34 7.66 -14.43
CA LYS A 22 -22.98 6.85 -15.47
C LYS A 22 -23.14 5.43 -14.90
N PRO A 23 -24.35 4.83 -14.96
CA PRO A 23 -24.51 3.42 -14.69
C PRO A 23 -23.63 2.63 -15.66
N GLY A 24 -22.86 1.69 -15.11
CA GLY A 24 -21.90 0.88 -15.83
C GLY A 24 -22.49 0.31 -17.12
N ARG A 25 -21.84 0.59 -18.24
CA ARG A 25 -22.12 -0.05 -19.51
C ARG A 25 -21.69 -1.52 -19.35
N ASN A 26 -22.67 -2.41 -19.26
CA ASN A 26 -22.52 -3.87 -19.20
C ASN A 26 -21.63 -4.38 -20.34
N GLY A 27 -20.33 -4.55 -20.06
CA GLY A 27 -19.45 -5.43 -20.81
C GLY A 27 -19.66 -6.84 -20.27
N GLY A 28 -20.22 -7.72 -21.08
CA GLY A 28 -20.60 -9.08 -20.70
C GLY A 28 -19.42 -9.92 -20.21
N LEU A 29 -19.24 -9.98 -18.89
CA LEU A 29 -18.61 -11.11 -18.23
C LEU A 29 -19.66 -12.22 -18.17
N ARG A 30 -19.54 -13.20 -19.06
CA ARG A 30 -20.31 -14.45 -18.97
C ARG A 30 -19.97 -15.11 -17.64
N SER A 31 -20.95 -15.15 -16.75
CA SER A 31 -20.98 -16.02 -15.59
C SER A 31 -20.94 -17.48 -16.06
N SER A 32 -19.77 -18.10 -16.02
CA SER A 32 -19.70 -19.56 -16.00
C SER A 32 -20.10 -20.04 -14.61
N SER A 33 -21.32 -20.53 -14.51
CA SER A 33 -21.84 -21.29 -13.37
C SER A 33 -20.89 -22.43 -13.02
N ILE A 34 -20.32 -22.39 -11.81
CA ILE A 34 -19.66 -23.52 -11.16
C ILE A 34 -20.76 -24.35 -10.47
N PRO A 35 -20.88 -25.67 -10.72
CA PRO A 35 -21.86 -26.51 -10.05
C PRO A 35 -21.51 -26.76 -8.56
N PRO A 36 -22.51 -26.99 -7.69
CA PRO A 36 -22.30 -27.14 -6.25
C PRO A 36 -21.97 -28.58 -5.89
N SER A 37 -20.68 -28.89 -5.78
CA SER A 37 -20.18 -29.95 -4.91
C SER A 37 -18.80 -29.52 -4.45
N GLN A 38 -18.43 -29.80 -3.20
CA GLN A 38 -17.20 -29.38 -2.49
C GLN A 38 -17.34 -28.14 -1.56
N LEU A 39 -18.37 -28.10 -0.71
CA LEU A 39 -18.31 -27.39 0.57
C LEU A 39 -18.30 -28.44 1.69
N THR A 40 -17.14 -28.68 2.30
CA THR A 40 -17.04 -29.34 3.61
C THR A 40 -16.46 -28.35 4.63
N PRO A 41 -16.95 -28.35 5.89
CA PRO A 41 -16.62 -27.32 6.88
C PRO A 41 -15.30 -27.60 7.61
N ALA A 42 -14.59 -26.54 7.99
CA ALA A 42 -13.49 -26.57 8.94
C ALA A 42 -14.03 -26.75 10.38
N PRO A 43 -13.40 -27.60 11.23
CA PRO A 43 -13.87 -27.80 12.59
C PRO A 43 -13.34 -26.74 13.57
N THR A 44 -14.25 -26.14 14.32
CA THR A 44 -14.02 -25.46 15.60
C THR A 44 -14.41 -26.38 16.75
N ASP A 45 -13.54 -26.48 17.78
CA ASP A 45 -13.82 -26.64 19.22
C ASP A 45 -12.68 -27.43 19.92
N MET A 46 -11.91 -26.76 20.79
CA MET A 46 -12.08 -26.72 22.26
C MET A 46 -11.67 -28.02 22.96
N MET A 47 -10.62 -27.96 23.81
CA MET A 47 -10.66 -28.26 25.26
C MET A 47 -9.27 -28.64 25.87
N LEU A 48 -8.87 -27.84 26.87
CA LEU A 48 -8.36 -28.21 28.21
C LEU A 48 -7.01 -28.95 28.43
N VAL A 49 -6.02 -28.18 28.91
CA VAL A 49 -5.17 -28.27 30.14
C VAL A 49 -5.02 -29.62 30.91
N SER A 50 -3.75 -30.10 30.97
CA SER A 50 -2.97 -30.82 32.06
C SER A 50 -3.45 -32.16 32.69
N PRO A 51 -2.61 -32.89 33.49
CA PRO A 51 -1.21 -33.33 33.29
C PRO A 51 -0.95 -34.83 33.68
N ALA A 52 0.27 -35.32 33.39
CA ALA A 52 1.02 -36.41 34.07
C ALA A 52 0.41 -37.83 34.23
N ARG A 53 1.03 -38.85 33.61
CA ARG A 53 1.41 -40.12 34.28
C ARG A 53 2.38 -40.99 33.49
N GLN A 54 3.12 -41.78 34.24
CA GLN A 54 4.36 -42.50 33.93
C GLN A 54 4.17 -43.80 33.10
N LEU A 55 5.27 -44.18 32.44
CA LEU A 55 5.71 -45.52 31.97
C LEU A 55 5.21 -46.72 32.84
N PRO A 56 5.07 -47.99 32.34
CA PRO A 56 6.25 -48.74 31.85
C PRO A 56 6.06 -49.92 30.84
N ARG A 57 7.22 -50.31 30.27
CA ARG A 57 7.75 -51.65 29.93
C ARG A 57 6.84 -52.81 29.44
N ALA A 58 7.26 -53.29 28.26
CA ALA A 58 7.68 -54.66 27.93
C ALA A 58 6.67 -55.68 27.35
N ALA A 59 7.29 -56.54 26.52
CA ALA A 59 6.89 -57.87 26.05
C ALA A 59 6.03 -57.97 24.78
N ALA A 60 6.76 -58.14 23.67
CA ALA A 60 6.77 -59.32 22.81
C ALA A 60 5.50 -59.83 22.10
N ALA A 61 5.76 -60.20 20.85
CA ALA A 61 5.15 -61.25 20.04
C ALA A 61 4.01 -60.85 19.08
N SER A 62 4.39 -60.92 17.80
CA SER A 62 3.63 -61.57 16.72
C SER A 62 2.34 -60.89 16.25
N LEU A 63 2.43 -60.25 15.07
CA LEU A 63 1.83 -60.71 13.81
C LEU A 63 2.10 -59.64 12.73
N PHE A 64 3.06 -59.91 11.85
CA PHE A 64 3.23 -59.14 10.62
C PHE A 64 2.03 -59.38 9.71
N THR A 65 1.14 -58.41 9.61
CA THR A 65 0.22 -58.27 8.46
C THR A 65 0.58 -56.99 7.72
N ALA A 66 1.15 -57.15 6.53
CA ALA A 66 1.58 -56.07 5.67
C ALA A 66 0.37 -55.33 5.07
N ALA A 67 0.00 -54.19 5.66
CA ALA A 67 -0.84 -53.21 4.99
C ALA A 67 0.06 -52.23 4.23
N ARG A 68 0.21 -52.43 2.91
CA ARG A 68 0.75 -51.44 1.99
C ARG A 68 -0.17 -50.21 2.00
N ALA A 69 0.14 -49.22 2.81
CA ALA A 69 -0.45 -47.88 2.67
C ALA A 69 0.18 -47.24 1.43
N THR A 70 -0.60 -47.16 0.35
CA THR A 70 -0.24 -46.37 -0.83
C THR A 70 -0.30 -44.89 -0.46
N SER A 71 0.85 -44.32 -0.14
CA SER A 71 1.06 -42.89 0.04
C SER A 71 0.81 -42.17 -1.29
N THR A 72 -0.42 -41.73 -1.53
CA THR A 72 -0.74 -40.84 -2.64
C THR A 72 -0.26 -39.44 -2.27
N THR A 73 0.97 -39.13 -2.69
CA THR A 73 1.51 -37.77 -2.65
C THR A 73 0.73 -36.94 -3.67
N THR A 74 -0.19 -36.11 -3.20
CA THR A 74 -0.83 -35.08 -4.03
C THR A 74 0.18 -33.97 -4.27
N LEU A 75 1.00 -34.14 -5.31
CA LEU A 75 1.77 -33.05 -5.91
C LEU A 75 0.78 -31.98 -6.41
N GLN A 76 0.63 -30.89 -5.65
CA GLN A 76 -0.01 -29.69 -6.15
C GLN A 76 0.83 -29.14 -7.32
N THR A 77 0.34 -29.33 -8.53
CA THR A 77 0.93 -28.75 -9.74
C THR A 77 0.63 -27.25 -9.75
N ARG A 78 1.66 -26.42 -9.54
CA ARG A 78 1.64 -25.00 -9.91
C ARG A 78 1.25 -24.91 -11.39
N SER A 79 0.16 -24.23 -11.73
CA SER A 79 -0.35 -24.07 -13.11
C SER A 79 0.46 -23.09 -13.99
N TYR A 80 1.64 -22.66 -13.55
CA TYR A 80 2.54 -21.89 -14.40
C TYR A 80 3.76 -22.75 -14.75
N ALA A 81 3.79 -23.14 -16.03
CA ALA A 81 4.85 -23.86 -16.72
C ALA A 81 5.24 -25.22 -16.12
N THR A 82 4.47 -26.28 -16.44
CA THR A 82 4.99 -27.64 -16.29
C THR A 82 5.95 -27.97 -17.45
N PRO A 83 7.12 -28.61 -17.18
CA PRO A 83 7.93 -29.26 -18.22
C PRO A 83 7.36 -30.61 -18.66
N ALA A 84 6.26 -31.07 -18.06
CA ALA A 84 5.56 -32.30 -18.40
C ALA A 84 4.09 -31.97 -18.75
N GLY A 85 3.74 -32.23 -20.02
CA GLY A 85 2.44 -31.96 -20.63
C GLY A 85 2.61 -31.69 -22.12
N THR A 86 1.63 -32.05 -22.95
CA THR A 86 1.67 -31.65 -24.36
C THR A 86 1.57 -30.12 -24.44
N SER A 87 2.35 -29.52 -25.33
CA SER A 87 2.36 -28.07 -25.54
C SER A 87 0.93 -27.56 -25.79
N PRO A 88 0.51 -26.43 -25.19
CA PRO A 88 -0.82 -25.87 -25.43
C PRO A 88 -1.05 -25.65 -26.93
N SER A 89 -2.26 -25.93 -27.41
CA SER A 89 -2.56 -25.80 -28.85
C SER A 89 -2.26 -24.38 -29.32
N LYS A 90 -1.52 -24.24 -30.44
CA LYS A 90 -1.02 -22.95 -30.99
C LYS A 90 0.09 -22.26 -30.19
N PHE A 91 0.84 -22.99 -29.37
CA PHE A 91 2.09 -22.47 -28.78
C PHE A 91 3.13 -22.08 -29.84
N ARG A 92 3.20 -22.84 -30.92
CA ARG A 92 4.06 -22.54 -32.06
C ARG A 92 3.48 -21.36 -32.82
N GLN A 93 4.23 -20.26 -32.88
CA GLN A 93 3.90 -19.11 -33.72
C GLN A 93 3.81 -19.55 -35.19
N ASN A 94 2.91 -18.91 -35.95
CA ASN A 94 2.83 -19.12 -37.39
C ASN A 94 4.14 -18.66 -38.05
N LYS A 95 4.47 -19.28 -39.19
CA LYS A 95 5.60 -18.83 -40.01
C LYS A 95 5.35 -17.36 -40.40
N PRO A 96 6.36 -16.47 -40.36
CA PRO A 96 6.21 -15.12 -40.88
C PRO A 96 5.82 -15.16 -42.36
N ALA A 97 4.99 -14.21 -42.79
CA ALA A 97 4.62 -14.09 -44.19
C ALA A 97 5.86 -13.74 -45.03
N GLU A 98 5.95 -14.40 -46.18
CA GLU A 98 6.94 -14.04 -47.19
C GLU A 98 6.41 -12.88 -48.05
N TRP A 99 7.31 -12.10 -48.65
CA TRP A 99 6.97 -10.86 -49.37
C TRP A 99 5.93 -11.02 -50.50
N HIS A 100 5.82 -12.20 -51.11
CA HIS A 100 4.83 -12.54 -52.14
C HIS A 100 3.42 -12.77 -51.57
N GLN A 101 3.33 -13.14 -50.31
CA GLN A 101 2.10 -13.52 -49.61
C GLN A 101 1.50 -12.33 -48.85
N ASP A 102 2.15 -11.16 -48.94
CA ASP A 102 1.69 -9.94 -48.30
C ASP A 102 0.43 -9.41 -49.03
N PRO A 103 -0.62 -9.05 -48.28
CA PRO A 103 -1.86 -8.53 -48.88
C PRO A 103 -1.73 -7.08 -49.39
N GLU A 104 -0.69 -6.35 -48.99
CA GLU A 104 -0.46 -4.95 -49.38
C GLU A 104 0.40 -4.84 -50.65
N ARG A 105 0.03 -3.94 -51.56
CA ARG A 105 0.80 -3.67 -52.79
C ARG A 105 2.15 -3.03 -52.46
N ALA A 106 3.17 -3.35 -53.25
CA ALA A 106 4.53 -2.82 -53.07
C ALA A 106 4.60 -1.29 -53.17
N SER A 107 3.78 -0.68 -54.05
CA SER A 107 3.69 0.78 -54.19
C SER A 107 3.23 1.48 -52.91
N ASP A 108 2.28 0.89 -52.19
CA ASP A 108 1.69 1.49 -50.99
C ASP A 108 2.68 1.43 -49.82
N LYS A 109 3.44 0.34 -49.70
CA LYS A 109 4.56 0.20 -48.74
C LYS A 109 5.67 1.21 -49.03
N LEU A 110 6.02 1.38 -50.30
CA LEU A 110 7.04 2.33 -50.72
C LEU A 110 6.62 3.78 -50.44
N GLY A 111 5.34 4.09 -50.68
CA GLY A 111 4.73 5.37 -50.31
C GLY A 111 4.79 5.63 -48.81
N LYS A 112 4.39 4.66 -47.97
CA LYS A 112 4.50 4.76 -46.50
C LYS A 112 5.95 4.97 -46.04
N TYR A 113 6.91 4.28 -46.67
CA TYR A 113 8.34 4.36 -46.33
C TYR A 113 8.96 5.71 -46.69
N PHE A 114 8.82 6.16 -47.94
CA PHE A 114 9.44 7.42 -48.39
C PHE A 114 8.74 8.67 -47.87
N LEU A 115 7.40 8.65 -47.73
CA LEU A 115 6.66 9.78 -47.17
C LEU A 115 6.65 9.79 -45.64
N LEU A 116 7.30 8.81 -45.00
CA LEU A 116 7.38 8.65 -43.55
C LEU A 116 6.02 8.82 -42.88
N TYR A 117 4.98 8.20 -43.47
CA TYR A 117 3.59 8.42 -43.11
C TYR A 117 3.32 8.18 -41.61
N GLU A 118 3.93 7.13 -41.05
CA GLU A 118 3.81 6.82 -39.62
C GLU A 118 4.48 7.87 -38.72
N MET A 119 5.54 8.53 -39.19
CA MET A 119 6.15 9.65 -38.46
C MET A 119 5.25 10.88 -38.46
N ALA A 120 4.64 11.20 -39.60
CA ALA A 120 3.67 12.28 -39.70
C ALA A 120 2.43 12.01 -38.83
N ARG A 121 1.93 10.77 -38.82
CA ARG A 121 0.85 10.34 -37.93
C ARG A 121 1.23 10.49 -36.45
N GLY A 122 2.44 10.10 -36.06
CA GLY A 122 2.95 10.31 -34.70
C GLY A 122 3.04 11.78 -34.31
N MET A 123 3.51 12.63 -35.24
CA MET A 123 3.56 14.08 -35.03
C MET A 123 2.16 14.67 -34.83
N TYR A 124 1.17 14.19 -35.58
CA TYR A 124 -0.21 14.63 -35.43
C TYR A 124 -0.78 14.30 -34.04
N VAL A 125 -0.48 13.12 -33.48
CA VAL A 125 -0.90 12.77 -32.11
C VAL A 125 -0.25 13.69 -31.06
N ASN A 126 1.02 14.07 -31.25
CA ASN A 126 1.67 15.06 -30.38
C ASN A 126 1.02 16.45 -30.51
N LEU A 127 0.64 16.84 -31.73
CA LEU A 127 -0.08 18.09 -31.96
C LEU A 127 -1.47 18.09 -31.30
N GLU A 128 -2.17 16.96 -31.27
CA GLU A 128 -3.42 16.84 -30.49
C GLU A 128 -3.19 17.09 -28.99
N GLN A 129 -2.06 16.64 -28.43
CA GLN A 129 -1.74 16.88 -27.02
C GLN A 129 -1.47 18.36 -26.73
N PHE A 130 -0.93 19.11 -27.69
CA PHE A 130 -0.68 20.54 -27.55
C PHE A 130 -1.97 21.36 -27.36
N PHE A 131 -3.09 20.90 -27.93
CA PHE A 131 -4.39 21.55 -27.79
C PHE A 131 -5.20 21.09 -26.57
N ARG A 132 -4.70 20.14 -25.78
CA ARG A 132 -5.34 19.75 -24.51
C ARG A 132 -4.90 20.71 -23.39
N PRO A 133 -5.79 20.98 -22.41
CA PRO A 133 -5.39 21.78 -21.25
C PRO A 133 -4.27 21.06 -20.46
N PRO A 134 -3.29 21.80 -19.92
CA PRO A 134 -2.20 21.21 -19.13
C PRO A 134 -2.70 20.68 -17.78
N TYR A 135 -2.08 19.60 -17.30
CA TYR A 135 -2.39 18.98 -16.00
C TYR A 135 -1.56 19.55 -14.83
N THR A 136 -0.77 20.60 -15.08
CA THR A 136 0.16 21.18 -14.11
C THR A 136 -0.59 21.93 -13.01
N ILE A 137 -0.32 21.59 -11.75
CA ILE A 137 -0.75 22.37 -10.57
C ILE A 137 0.35 23.36 -10.18
N TYR A 138 -0.04 24.54 -9.70
CA TYR A 138 0.91 25.57 -9.29
C TYR A 138 1.34 25.41 -7.83
N TYR A 139 2.26 24.48 -7.57
CA TYR A 139 2.94 24.38 -6.28
C TYR A 139 3.81 25.64 -6.07
N PRO A 140 3.74 26.36 -4.92
CA PRO A 140 3.21 25.97 -3.61
C PRO A 140 1.78 26.45 -3.28
N PHE A 141 1.12 27.18 -4.19
CA PHE A 141 -0.21 27.76 -3.92
C PHE A 141 -1.34 26.73 -4.01
N GLU A 142 -1.18 25.74 -4.88
CA GLU A 142 -2.08 24.60 -5.05
C GLU A 142 -1.33 23.31 -4.72
N LYS A 143 -1.84 22.55 -3.74
CA LYS A 143 -1.28 21.24 -3.35
C LYS A 143 -2.08 20.10 -3.95
N GLY A 144 -1.41 18.99 -4.24
CA GLY A 144 -2.07 17.78 -4.70
C GLY A 144 -3.04 17.23 -3.64
N PRO A 145 -4.08 16.47 -4.05
CA PRO A 145 -5.01 15.86 -3.10
C PRO A 145 -4.29 14.78 -2.27
N ILE A 146 -4.34 14.92 -0.94
CA ILE A 146 -3.76 13.98 0.02
C ILE A 146 -4.88 13.15 0.66
N SER A 147 -4.67 11.84 0.78
CA SER A 147 -5.64 10.95 1.45
C SER A 147 -5.45 10.97 2.98
N PRO A 148 -6.49 10.65 3.78
CA PRO A 148 -6.36 10.52 5.24
C PRO A 148 -5.36 9.45 5.71
N ARG A 149 -4.86 8.59 4.82
CA ARG A 149 -3.89 7.52 5.09
C ARG A 149 -2.47 7.88 4.66
N PHE A 150 -2.24 9.14 4.33
CA PHE A 150 -0.92 9.58 3.90
C PHE A 150 0.08 9.44 5.06
N ARG A 151 1.28 8.97 4.72
CA ARG A 151 2.37 8.68 5.64
C ARG A 151 3.46 9.73 5.45
N GLY A 152 3.60 10.64 6.41
CA GLY A 152 4.57 11.75 6.38
C GLY A 152 5.41 11.83 7.64
N GLU A 153 5.60 13.04 8.16
CA GLU A 153 6.44 13.31 9.34
C GLU A 153 5.90 12.61 10.60
N HIS A 154 6.77 12.01 11.40
CA HIS A 154 6.35 11.32 12.62
C HIS A 154 6.02 12.31 13.74
N ALA A 155 5.01 11.96 14.55
CA ALA A 155 4.56 12.74 15.68
C ALA A 155 4.20 11.84 16.87
N LEU A 156 4.53 12.30 18.08
CA LEU A 156 4.08 11.66 19.32
C LEU A 156 2.86 12.39 19.86
N ARG A 157 1.76 11.66 20.05
CA ARG A 157 0.48 12.23 20.49
C ARG A 157 0.30 12.19 22.00
N ARG A 158 -0.59 13.07 22.47
CA ARG A 158 -1.05 13.14 23.85
C ARG A 158 -2.48 12.64 23.99
N TYR A 159 -2.84 12.24 25.20
CA TYR A 159 -4.21 12.08 25.62
C TYR A 159 -4.89 13.44 25.73
N PRO A 160 -6.24 13.51 25.71
CA PRO A 160 -6.96 14.76 25.96
C PRO A 160 -6.69 15.35 27.36
N SER A 161 -6.13 14.57 28.29
CA SER A 161 -5.64 15.03 29.60
C SER A 161 -4.30 15.78 29.53
N GLY A 162 -3.62 15.78 28.37
CA GLY A 162 -2.28 16.38 28.19
C GLY A 162 -1.12 15.42 28.46
N GLU A 163 -1.39 14.22 28.99
CA GLU A 163 -0.36 13.21 29.22
C GLU A 163 0.06 12.54 27.91
N GLU A 164 1.35 12.19 27.78
CA GLU A 164 1.83 11.46 26.60
C GLU A 164 1.22 10.04 26.52
N ARG A 165 0.86 9.62 25.30
CA ARG A 165 0.28 8.28 25.08
C ARG A 165 1.30 7.16 25.21
N CYS A 166 2.58 7.44 24.99
CA CYS A 166 3.62 6.42 24.94
C CYS A 166 3.86 5.78 26.31
N ILE A 167 3.68 4.45 26.39
CA ILE A 167 3.91 3.63 27.60
C ILE A 167 5.25 2.88 27.57
N ALA A 168 6.16 3.26 26.66
CA ALA A 168 7.47 2.63 26.48
C ALA A 168 7.44 1.09 26.33
N CYS A 169 6.47 0.58 25.56
CA CYS A 169 6.30 -0.86 25.31
C CYS A 169 7.37 -1.46 24.37
N LYS A 170 8.08 -0.61 23.61
CA LYS A 170 9.14 -0.97 22.64
C LYS A 170 8.70 -1.85 21.45
N LEU A 171 7.40 -2.01 21.22
CA LEU A 171 6.90 -2.75 20.05
C LEU A 171 7.29 -2.06 18.73
N CYS A 172 7.21 -0.73 18.67
CA CYS A 172 7.55 0.06 17.49
C CYS A 172 9.03 -0.07 17.10
N GLU A 173 9.92 -0.25 18.07
CA GLU A 173 11.35 -0.48 17.85
C GLU A 173 11.59 -1.88 17.27
N ALA A 174 10.89 -2.89 17.77
CA ALA A 174 11.01 -4.27 17.31
C ALA A 174 10.48 -4.48 15.87
N ILE A 175 9.39 -3.80 15.49
CA ILE A 175 8.78 -3.96 14.16
C ILE A 175 9.44 -3.11 13.07
N CYS A 176 10.24 -2.10 13.45
CA CYS A 176 10.84 -1.19 12.49
C CYS A 176 11.80 -1.94 11.56
N PRO A 177 11.51 -2.04 10.24
CA PRO A 177 12.32 -2.85 9.32
C PRO A 177 13.72 -2.26 9.10
N ALA A 178 13.86 -0.93 9.24
CA ALA A 178 15.12 -0.22 9.09
C ALA A 178 15.82 0.07 10.43
N GLN A 179 15.25 -0.39 11.56
CA GLN A 179 15.77 -0.14 12.91
C GLN A 179 16.13 1.34 13.16
N ALA A 180 15.24 2.24 12.75
CA ALA A 180 15.43 3.69 12.83
C ALA A 180 15.11 4.26 14.22
N ILE A 181 14.37 3.52 15.05
CA ILE A 181 13.86 3.96 16.35
C ILE A 181 14.77 3.40 17.45
N THR A 182 15.09 4.21 18.45
CA THR A 182 15.77 3.74 19.67
C THR A 182 15.03 4.23 20.91
N ILE A 183 14.66 3.30 21.80
CA ILE A 183 13.80 3.61 22.95
C ILE A 183 14.45 3.15 24.26
N GLU A 184 14.57 4.09 25.21
CA GLU A 184 14.93 3.81 26.60
C GLU A 184 13.75 4.15 27.51
N ALA A 185 13.52 3.29 28.51
CA ALA A 185 12.34 3.33 29.37
C ALA A 185 12.79 3.37 30.83
N GLU A 186 12.23 4.31 31.60
CA GLU A 186 12.45 4.42 33.03
C GLU A 186 11.11 4.63 33.75
N GLU A 187 11.09 4.36 35.05
CA GLU A 187 9.96 4.63 35.91
C GLU A 187 9.97 6.10 36.33
N ARG A 188 8.88 6.82 36.07
CA ARG A 188 8.74 8.21 36.52
C ARG A 188 8.37 8.26 38.00
N ALA A 189 8.54 9.42 38.64
CA ALA A 189 8.18 9.66 40.05
C ALA A 189 6.74 9.24 40.42
N ASP A 190 5.83 9.23 39.44
CA ASP A 190 4.42 8.83 39.61
C ASP A 190 4.20 7.30 39.51
N GLY A 191 5.26 6.50 39.38
CA GLY A 191 5.20 5.05 39.16
C GLY A 191 4.78 4.64 37.74
N SER A 192 4.56 5.61 36.85
CA SER A 192 4.23 5.33 35.44
C SER A 192 5.50 5.05 34.63
N ARG A 193 5.42 4.03 33.76
CA ARG A 193 6.50 3.67 32.85
C ARG A 193 6.49 4.61 31.64
N ARG A 194 7.55 5.40 31.46
CA ARG A 194 7.66 6.40 30.39
C ARG A 194 9.01 6.32 29.69
N THR A 195 9.09 6.94 28.51
CA THR A 195 10.34 6.99 27.74
C THR A 195 11.21 8.13 28.23
N THR A 196 12.48 7.86 28.52
CA THR A 196 13.49 8.93 28.73
C THR A 196 14.07 9.36 27.40
N ARG A 197 14.37 8.38 26.55
CA ARG A 197 14.87 8.57 25.20
C ARG A 197 13.93 7.91 24.20
N TYR A 198 13.54 8.68 23.18
CA TYR A 198 12.75 8.19 22.07
C TYR A 198 13.23 8.92 20.82
N ASP A 199 14.17 8.30 20.13
CA ASP A 199 14.86 8.93 19.01
C ASP A 199 14.49 8.21 17.72
N ILE A 200 14.27 8.99 16.66
CA ILE A 200 13.99 8.48 15.31
C ILE A 200 14.97 9.12 14.34
N ASP A 201 15.72 8.29 13.64
CA ASP A 201 16.55 8.72 12.52
C ASP A 201 15.71 8.74 11.22
N MET A 202 15.29 9.94 10.79
CA MET A 202 14.51 10.11 9.55
C MET A 202 15.32 9.75 8.29
N THR A 203 16.65 9.66 8.39
CA THR A 203 17.50 9.19 7.28
C THR A 203 17.48 7.68 7.10
N LYS A 204 17.12 6.93 8.14
CA LYS A 204 16.92 5.47 8.08
C LYS A 204 15.47 5.09 7.87
N CYS A 205 14.53 5.93 8.31
CA CYS A 205 13.12 5.64 8.21
C CYS A 205 12.67 5.50 6.74
N ILE A 206 11.89 4.46 6.45
CA ILE A 206 11.33 4.19 5.11
C ILE A 206 9.85 4.58 4.98
N TYR A 207 9.28 5.25 5.99
CA TYR A 207 7.88 5.72 6.01
C TYR A 207 6.85 4.62 5.69
N CYS A 208 7.06 3.44 6.28
CA CYS A 208 6.19 2.27 6.06
C CYS A 208 4.92 2.26 6.92
N GLY A 209 4.87 3.02 8.02
CA GLY A 209 3.71 3.04 8.91
C GLY A 209 3.54 1.87 9.87
N PHE A 210 4.46 0.91 9.92
CA PHE A 210 4.36 -0.21 10.88
C PHE A 210 4.44 0.24 12.33
N CYS A 211 5.11 1.36 12.62
CA CYS A 211 5.17 1.94 13.95
C CYS A 211 3.79 2.44 14.42
N GLU A 212 2.98 2.97 13.50
CA GLU A 212 1.62 3.45 13.76
C GLU A 212 0.67 2.27 14.03
N GLU A 213 0.69 1.24 13.19
CA GLU A 213 -0.20 0.08 13.30
C GLU A 213 0.17 -0.85 14.47
N SER A 214 1.45 -0.90 14.85
CA SER A 214 1.92 -1.73 15.97
C SER A 214 1.70 -1.09 17.34
N CYS A 215 1.40 0.21 17.40
CA CYS A 215 1.29 0.91 18.67
C CYS A 215 -0.04 0.55 19.37
N PRO A 216 -0.03 -0.08 20.55
CA PRO A 216 -1.27 -0.51 21.20
C PRO A 216 -2.11 0.66 21.78
N VAL A 217 -1.56 1.87 21.77
CA VAL A 217 -2.13 3.07 22.42
C VAL A 217 -2.15 4.29 21.48
N ASP A 218 -1.88 4.08 20.18
CA ASP A 218 -1.78 5.13 19.15
C ASP A 218 -0.88 6.31 19.57
N ALA A 219 0.30 5.99 20.14
CA ALA A 219 1.22 7.01 20.63
C ALA A 219 2.06 7.66 19.53
N ILE A 220 2.60 6.85 18.61
CA ILE A 220 3.32 7.34 17.44
C ILE A 220 2.43 7.26 16.23
N VAL A 221 2.38 8.33 15.46
CA VAL A 221 1.57 8.42 14.24
C VAL A 221 2.38 9.12 13.15
N GLU A 222 2.04 8.85 11.90
CA GLU A 222 2.57 9.56 10.74
C GLU A 222 1.60 10.69 10.36
N SER A 223 2.10 11.92 10.31
CA SER A 223 1.33 13.13 10.01
C SER A 223 1.20 13.36 8.49
N PRO A 224 0.28 14.24 8.05
CA PRO A 224 0.15 14.59 6.64
C PRO A 224 1.32 15.44 6.11
N ASN A 225 2.21 15.90 7.00
CA ASN A 225 3.30 16.79 6.61
C ASN A 225 4.36 16.05 5.79
N ALA A 226 4.59 16.48 4.56
CA ALA A 226 5.69 16.01 3.71
C ALA A 226 6.79 17.08 3.53
N GLU A 227 6.53 18.32 3.98
CA GLU A 227 7.34 19.51 3.67
C GLU A 227 8.23 19.87 4.87
N TYR A 228 9.16 18.98 5.21
CA TYR A 228 10.11 19.16 6.31
C TYR A 228 11.56 18.89 5.87
N ALA A 229 11.87 19.21 4.62
CA ALA A 229 13.26 19.17 4.14
C ALA A 229 14.12 20.13 4.97
N THR A 230 15.27 19.63 5.43
CA THR A 230 16.24 20.39 6.23
C THR A 230 17.55 20.56 5.46
N GLU A 231 18.31 21.59 5.80
CA GLU A 231 19.60 21.87 5.17
C GLU A 231 20.70 20.95 5.71
N THR A 232 20.62 20.58 6.98
CA THR A 232 21.59 19.70 7.64
C THR A 232 21.00 18.33 7.95
N ARG A 233 21.88 17.32 8.03
CA ARG A 233 21.52 15.95 8.40
C ARG A 233 21.16 15.83 9.88
N GLU A 234 21.79 16.62 10.73
CA GLU A 234 21.61 16.54 12.18
C GLU A 234 20.19 16.91 12.59
N GLU A 235 19.54 17.81 11.85
CA GLU A 235 18.14 18.18 12.07
C GLU A 235 17.15 17.03 11.81
N LEU A 236 17.54 16.02 11.00
CA LEU A 236 16.74 14.82 10.68
C LEU A 236 16.87 13.72 11.75
N LEU A 237 17.75 13.89 12.73
CA LEU A 237 17.83 13.04 13.91
C LEU A 237 16.87 13.60 14.95
N TYR A 238 15.68 13.02 15.01
CA TYR A 238 14.61 13.53 15.85
C TYR A 238 14.71 12.95 17.25
N ASN A 239 14.74 13.83 18.25
CA ASN A 239 14.61 13.46 19.65
C ASN A 239 13.14 13.41 20.07
N LYS A 240 12.88 12.85 21.25
CA LYS A 240 11.54 12.77 21.86
C LYS A 240 10.81 14.12 21.88
N GLU A 241 11.52 15.19 22.25
CA GLU A 241 10.96 16.53 22.38
C GLU A 241 10.47 17.09 21.05
N LYS A 242 11.23 16.88 19.96
CA LYS A 242 10.85 17.30 18.62
C LYS A 242 9.60 16.55 18.13
N LEU A 243 9.52 15.26 18.40
CA LEU A 243 8.36 14.44 18.05
C LEU A 243 7.11 14.84 18.83
N LEU A 244 7.24 15.23 20.10
CA LEU A 244 6.14 15.76 20.91
C LEU A 244 5.70 17.14 20.40
N ALA A 245 6.64 18.03 20.08
CA ALA A 245 6.33 19.33 19.49
C ALA A 245 5.59 19.21 18.15
N ASN A 246 5.97 18.22 17.33
CA ASN A 246 5.26 17.87 16.10
C ASN A 246 3.84 17.37 16.38
N GLY A 247 3.67 16.52 17.41
CA GLY A 247 2.35 16.09 17.87
C GLY A 247 1.49 17.26 18.29
N ASP A 248 2.01 18.14 19.14
CA ASP A 248 1.30 19.33 19.62
C ASP A 248 0.92 20.29 18.48
N LYS A 249 1.76 20.41 17.44
CA LYS A 249 1.49 21.20 16.23
C LYS A 249 0.39 20.59 15.34
N TRP A 250 0.41 19.27 15.12
CA TRP A 250 -0.43 18.59 14.14
C TRP A 250 -1.62 17.82 14.74
N GLU A 251 -1.81 17.83 16.05
CA GLU A 251 -2.88 17.10 16.75
C GLU A 251 -4.30 17.29 16.18
N PRO A 252 -4.78 18.51 15.80
CA PRO A 252 -6.13 18.65 15.27
C PRO A 252 -6.33 17.91 13.94
N GLU A 253 -5.31 17.92 13.07
CA GLU A 253 -5.34 17.23 11.78
C GLU A 253 -5.19 15.72 11.96
N LEU A 254 -4.25 15.30 12.81
CA LEU A 254 -4.06 13.88 13.17
C LEU A 254 -5.33 13.28 13.78
N ALA A 255 -6.01 14.01 14.67
CA ALA A 255 -7.28 13.56 15.24
C ALA A 255 -8.40 13.43 14.19
N ALA A 256 -8.43 14.33 13.20
CA ALA A 256 -9.39 14.26 12.09
C ALA A 256 -9.09 13.08 11.15
N MET A 257 -7.83 12.86 10.79
CA MET A 257 -7.39 11.76 9.92
C MET A 257 -7.63 10.40 10.59
N ILE A 258 -7.25 10.24 11.86
CA ILE A 258 -7.51 8.99 12.59
C ILE A 258 -9.00 8.74 12.75
N ARG A 259 -9.83 9.77 13.00
CA ARG A 259 -11.28 9.58 13.05
C ARG A 259 -11.84 9.06 11.71
N ALA A 260 -11.27 9.49 10.58
CA ALA A 260 -11.66 9.01 9.27
C ALA A 260 -11.14 7.60 8.94
N ASP A 261 -9.96 7.23 9.44
CA ASP A 261 -9.30 5.95 9.15
C ASP A 261 -9.61 4.81 10.17
N ALA A 262 -9.99 5.15 11.41
CA ALA A 262 -10.22 4.19 12.49
C ALA A 262 -11.13 3.00 12.15
N PRO A 263 -12.19 3.12 11.31
CA PRO A 263 -13.02 1.96 10.95
C PRO A 263 -12.33 0.91 10.08
N TYR A 264 -11.15 1.20 9.53
CA TYR A 264 -10.44 0.34 8.58
C TYR A 264 -9.17 -0.30 9.17
N ARG A 265 -8.91 -0.08 10.45
CA ARG A 265 -7.84 -0.71 11.25
C ARG A 265 -8.45 -1.66 12.25
#